data_AF-A0A8I0FE93-F1
#
_entry.id   AF-A0A8I0FE93-F1
#
_cell.length_a   1.000
_cell.length_b   1.000
_cell.length_c   1.000
_cell.angle_alpha   90.00
_cell.angle_beta   90.00
_cell.angle_gamma   90.00
#
_symmetry.space_group_name_H-M   'P 1'
#
loop_
_entity.id
_entity.type
_entity.pdbx_description
1 polymer ?
#
loop_
_entity_poly.entity_id
_entity_poly.type
_entity_poly.pdbx_seq_one_letter_code
_entity_poly.pdbx_strand_id
1 'polypeptide(L)'
;MIKIVTTLKLQTYFIGVFWFILSLLSSVLNDIISKYTGMRLHSFEISFFRFLFSALTLLPLIFYYGKDILKTNNLNIHILRGILLFIGISAWTYGLTVAQVSV
;
A
#
# COMPACT_ATOMS: atom_id res chain seq x y z
N MET A 1 -14.15 -5.28 -37.70
CA MET A 1 -13.70 -4.23 -36.76
C MET A 1 -14.42 -4.28 -35.41
N ILE A 2 -15.76 -4.36 -35.38
CA ILE A 2 -16.56 -4.36 -34.12
C ILE A 2 -16.22 -5.53 -33.19
N LYS A 3 -16.10 -6.78 -33.70
CA LYS A 3 -15.73 -7.95 -32.88
C LYS A 3 -14.38 -7.80 -32.15
N ILE A 4 -13.38 -7.18 -32.79
CA ILE A 4 -12.04 -7.01 -32.21
C ILE A 4 -12.09 -6.04 -31.02
N VAL A 5 -12.89 -4.98 -31.11
CA VAL A 5 -13.06 -4.00 -30.02
C VAL A 5 -13.78 -4.63 -28.82
N THR A 6 -14.77 -5.51 -29.04
CA THR A 6 -15.47 -6.20 -27.94
C THR A 6 -14.56 -7.21 -27.23
N THR A 7 -13.71 -7.95 -27.95
CA THR A 7 -12.76 -8.89 -27.35
C THR A 7 -11.69 -8.16 -26.54
N LEU A 8 -11.19 -7.02 -27.03
CA LEU A 8 -10.26 -6.16 -26.28
C LEU A 8 -10.90 -5.61 -24.99
N LYS A 9 -12.17 -5.16 -25.03
CA LYS A 9 -12.89 -4.72 -23.82
C LYS A 9 -13.07 -5.84 -22.80
N LEU A 10 -13.37 -7.06 -23.25
CA LEU A 10 -13.51 -8.23 -22.38
C LEU A 10 -12.18 -8.61 -21.73
N GLN A 11 -11.07 -8.55 -22.48
CA GLN A 11 -9.73 -8.83 -21.97
C GLN A 11 -9.28 -7.79 -20.94
N THR A 12 -9.54 -6.50 -21.17
CA THR A 12 -9.31 -5.42 -20.18
C THR A 12 -10.20 -5.57 -18.95
N TYR A 13 -11.42 -6.07 -19.10
CA TYR A 13 -12.29 -6.37 -17.96
C TYR A 13 -11.70 -7.49 -17.08
N PHE A 14 -11.28 -8.61 -17.68
CA PHE A 14 -10.65 -9.70 -16.93
C PHE A 14 -9.33 -9.27 -16.29
N ILE A 15 -8.50 -8.46 -16.97
CA ILE A 15 -7.28 -7.91 -16.36
C ILE A 15 -7.64 -7.04 -15.16
N GLY A 16 -8.67 -6.19 -15.26
CA GLY A 16 -9.14 -5.35 -14.16
C GLY A 16 -9.62 -6.18 -12.97
N VAL A 17 -10.43 -7.21 -13.21
CA VAL A 17 -10.89 -8.15 -12.17
C VAL A 17 -9.71 -8.88 -11.54
N PHE A 18 -8.73 -9.33 -12.33
CA PHE A 18 -7.53 -9.98 -11.82
C PHE A 18 -6.72 -9.05 -10.91
N TRP A 19 -6.45 -7.81 -11.35
CA TRP A 19 -5.77 -6.80 -10.54
C TRP A 19 -6.55 -6.45 -9.27
N PHE A 20 -7.88 -6.43 -9.33
CA PHE A 20 -8.74 -6.21 -8.18
C PHE A 20 -8.64 -7.35 -7.16
N ILE A 21 -8.74 -8.61 -7.60
CA ILE A 21 -8.58 -9.78 -6.74
C ILE A 21 -7.17 -9.79 -6.11
N LEU A 22 -6.15 -9.48 -6.90
CA LEU A 22 -4.77 -9.43 -6.41
C LEU A 22 -4.57 -8.32 -5.36
N SER A 23 -5.22 -7.17 -5.52
CA SER A 23 -5.18 -6.09 -4.51
C SER A 23 -5.89 -6.51 -3.22
N LEU A 24 -7.02 -7.20 -3.32
CA LEU A 24 -7.74 -7.73 -2.15
C LEU A 24 -6.89 -8.75 -1.40
N LEU A 25 -6.26 -9.69 -2.11
CA LEU A 25 -5.35 -10.67 -1.51
C LEU A 25 -4.18 -9.99 -0.79
N SER A 26 -3.55 -9.00 -1.44
CA SER A 26 -2.47 -8.21 -0.84
C SER A 26 -2.93 -7.47 0.43
N SER A 27 -4.15 -6.91 0.40
CA SER A 27 -4.74 -6.23 1.55
C SER A 27 -4.95 -7.19 2.72
N VAL A 28 -5.58 -8.34 2.48
CA VAL A 28 -5.86 -9.34 3.52
C VAL A 28 -4.56 -9.87 4.13
N LEU A 29 -3.56 -10.15 3.31
CA LEU A 29 -2.24 -10.55 3.81
C LEU A 29 -1.61 -9.47 4.69
N ASN A 30 -1.72 -8.19 4.29
CA ASN A 30 -1.21 -7.08 5.09
C ASN A 30 -1.91 -6.96 6.46
N ASP A 31 -3.23 -7.16 6.50
CA ASP A 31 -4.01 -7.13 7.73
C ASP A 31 -3.65 -8.30 8.66
N ILE A 32 -3.49 -9.52 8.11
CA ILE A 32 -3.07 -10.70 8.88
C ILE A 32 -1.68 -10.50 9.48
N ILE A 33 -0.70 -10.05 8.67
CA ILE A 33 0.67 -9.79 9.14
C ILE A 33 0.66 -8.72 10.24
N SER A 34 -0.12 -7.64 10.04
CA SER A 34 -0.24 -6.56 11.03
C SER A 34 -0.85 -7.05 12.33
N LYS A 35 -1.84 -7.97 12.28
CA LYS A 35 -2.42 -8.61 13.47
C LYS A 35 -1.42 -9.49 14.21
N TYR A 36 -0.72 -10.39 13.52
CA TYR A 36 0.30 -11.25 14.14
C TYR A 36 1.44 -10.44 14.76
N THR A 37 1.85 -9.36 14.10
CA THR A 37 2.89 -8.45 14.60
C THR A 37 2.38 -7.65 15.81
N GLY A 38 1.11 -7.23 15.79
CA GLY A 38 0.46 -6.51 16.89
C GLY A 38 0.21 -7.31 18.18
N MET A 39 0.33 -8.64 18.13
CA MET A 39 0.34 -9.45 19.35
C MET A 39 1.66 -9.33 20.14
N ARG A 40 2.74 -8.87 19.49
CA ARG A 40 4.09 -8.83 20.08
C ARG A 40 4.71 -7.43 20.15
N LEU A 41 4.29 -6.52 19.27
CA LEU A 41 4.84 -5.17 19.14
C LEU A 41 3.73 -4.13 19.33
N HIS A 42 4.10 -2.95 19.83
CA HIS A 42 3.17 -1.85 20.03
C HIS A 42 2.77 -1.24 18.67
N SER A 43 1.53 -0.75 18.52
CA SER A 43 0.98 -0.29 17.23
C SER A 43 1.84 0.77 16.52
N PHE A 44 2.54 1.60 17.30
CA PHE A 44 3.48 2.59 16.80
C PHE A 44 4.72 1.98 16.13
N GLU A 45 5.27 0.89 16.69
CA GLU A 45 6.44 0.22 16.13
C GLU A 45 6.09 -0.45 14.80
N ILE A 46 4.90 -1.06 14.71
CA ILE A 46 4.39 -1.66 13.47
C ILE A 46 4.28 -0.62 12.36
N SER A 47 3.71 0.54 12.68
CA SER A 47 3.61 1.66 11.74
C SER A 47 4.99 2.14 11.28
N PHE A 48 5.95 2.27 12.21
CA PHE A 48 7.33 2.65 11.89
C PHE A 48 7.99 1.65 10.93
N PHE A 49 7.95 0.36 11.24
CA PHE A 49 8.53 -0.69 10.39
C PHE A 49 7.88 -0.72 9.01
N ARG A 50 6.56 -0.52 8.91
CA ARG A 50 5.86 -0.46 7.62
C ARG A 50 6.38 0.68 6.74
N PHE A 51 6.56 1.88 7.29
CA PHE A 51 7.15 3.00 6.54
C PHE A 51 8.62 2.78 6.22
N LEU A 52 9.39 2.20 7.15
CA LEU A 52 10.80 1.87 6.94
C LEU A 52 10.98 0.87 5.80
N PHE A 53 10.23 -0.24 5.83
CA PHE A 53 10.29 -1.24 4.77
C PHE A 53 9.82 -0.65 3.45
N SER A 54 8.72 0.12 3.43
CA SER A 54 8.27 0.79 2.20
C SER A 54 9.32 1.74 1.62
N ALA A 55 10.06 2.46 2.47
CA ALA A 55 11.17 3.31 2.03
C ALA A 55 12.35 2.47 1.52
N LEU A 56 12.69 1.38 2.20
CA LEU A 56 13.75 0.44 1.80
C LEU A 56 13.45 -0.23 0.46
N THR A 57 12.20 -0.61 0.17
CA THR A 57 11.83 -1.18 -1.13
C THR A 57 11.88 -0.14 -2.25
N LEU A 58 11.65 1.14 -1.92
CA LEU A 58 11.72 2.23 -2.89
C LEU A 58 13.18 2.64 -3.20
N LEU A 59 14.08 2.48 -2.23
CA LEU A 59 15.50 2.81 -2.31
C LEU A 59 16.22 2.20 -3.54
N PRO A 60 16.14 0.88 -3.84
CA PRO A 60 16.76 0.31 -5.04
C PRO A 60 16.13 0.83 -6.33
N LEU A 61 14.83 1.15 -6.33
CA LEU A 61 14.17 1.75 -7.49
C LEU A 61 14.75 3.15 -7.79
N ILE A 62 15.00 3.94 -6.75
CA ILE A 62 15.61 5.27 -6.87
C ILE A 62 17.04 5.14 -7.42
N PHE A 63 17.80 4.14 -6.97
CA PHE A 63 19.14 3.88 -7.53
C PHE A 63 19.11 3.43 -8.99
N TYR A 64 18.10 2.64 -9.39
CA TYR A 64 17.98 2.13 -10.75
C TYR A 64 17.58 3.22 -11.76
N TYR A 65 16.61 4.06 -11.42
CA TYR A 65 16.05 5.07 -12.34
C TYR A 65 16.71 6.47 -12.20
N GLY A 66 17.58 6.68 -11.20
CA GLY A 66 18.36 7.90 -11.02
C GLY A 66 17.69 9.00 -10.16
N LYS A 67 18.46 10.05 -9.83
CA LYS A 67 18.00 11.15 -8.95
C LYS A 67 16.95 12.07 -9.60
N ASP A 68 16.79 12.03 -10.92
CA ASP A 68 15.83 12.88 -11.63
C ASP A 68 14.37 12.57 -11.29
N ILE A 69 14.06 11.35 -10.84
CA ILE A 69 12.71 10.95 -10.38
C ILE A 69 12.34 11.65 -9.06
N LEU A 70 13.33 11.98 -8.23
CA LEU A 70 13.12 12.68 -6.97
C LEU A 70 12.84 14.18 -7.17
N LYS A 71 13.00 14.67 -8.39
CA LYS A 71 12.77 16.06 -8.76
C LYS A 71 11.26 16.32 -8.86
N THR A 72 10.63 16.39 -7.70
CA THR A 72 9.21 16.72 -7.55
C THR A 72 9.05 18.25 -7.53
N ASN A 73 8.17 18.77 -8.40
CA ASN A 73 7.87 20.21 -8.47
C ASN A 73 7.01 20.70 -7.28
N ASN A 74 6.37 19.79 -6.54
CA ASN A 74 5.41 20.09 -5.48
C ASN A 74 5.75 19.37 -4.16
N LEU A 75 6.88 19.73 -3.55
CA LEU A 75 7.35 19.11 -2.30
C LEU A 75 6.29 19.17 -1.18
N ASN A 76 5.58 20.30 -1.08
CA ASN A 76 4.53 20.53 -0.06
C ASN A 76 3.39 19.50 -0.14
N ILE A 77 2.99 19.12 -1.35
CA ILE A 77 1.91 18.14 -1.56
C ILE A 77 2.38 16.73 -1.15
N HIS A 78 3.64 16.39 -1.43
CA HIS A 78 4.22 15.12 -1.00
C HIS A 78 4.34 15.02 0.52
N ILE A 79 4.75 16.11 1.18
CA ILE A 79 4.81 16.16 2.64
C ILE A 79 3.43 16.01 3.25
N LEU A 80 2.43 16.77 2.77
CA LEU A 80 1.05 16.67 3.26
C LEU A 80 0.49 15.25 3.07
N ARG A 81 0.71 14.65 1.89
CA ARG A 81 0.33 13.27 1.61
C ARG A 81 0.99 12.28 2.58
N GLY A 82 2.28 12.47 2.89
CA GLY A 82 3.00 11.65 3.85
C GLY A 82 2.43 11.75 5.26
N ILE A 83 2.12 12.96 5.73
CA ILE A 83 1.52 13.20 7.05
C ILE A 83 0.12 12.57 7.14
N LEU A 84 -0.74 12.79 6.14
CA LEU A 84 -2.07 12.18 6.10
C LEU A 84 -2.00 10.65 6.08
N LEU A 85 -1.05 10.10 5.33
CA LEU A 85 -0.81 8.66 5.25
C LEU A 85 -0.33 8.10 6.60
N PHE A 86 0.56 8.83 7.29
CA PHE A 86 1.02 8.47 8.64
C PHE A 86 -0.13 8.42 9.63
N ILE A 87 -0.92 9.48 9.71
CA ILE A 87 -2.09 9.57 10.62
C ILE A 87 -3.08 8.44 10.33
N GLY A 88 -3.37 8.19 9.05
CA GLY A 88 -4.29 7.12 8.64
C GLY A 88 -3.81 5.74 9.05
N ILE A 89 -2.53 5.43 8.84
CA ILE A 89 -1.95 4.12 9.20
C ILE A 89 -1.81 3.97 10.71
N SER A 90 -1.45 5.03 11.44
CA SER A 90 -1.41 4.99 12.91
C SER A 90 -2.80 4.76 13.49
N ALA A 91 -3.82 5.42 12.94
CA ALA A 91 -5.21 5.21 13.36
C ALA A 91 -5.70 3.80 13.02
N TRP A 92 -5.33 3.27 11.85
CA TRP A 92 -5.67 1.90 11.44
C TRP A 92 -5.03 0.84 12.34
N THR A 93 -3.72 0.95 12.58
CA THR A 93 -2.98 0.01 13.43
C THR A 93 -3.44 0.09 14.89
N TYR A 94 -3.75 1.28 15.39
CA TYR A 94 -4.39 1.45 16.70
C TYR A 94 -5.79 0.83 16.75
N GLY A 95 -6.60 1.05 15.71
CA GLY A 95 -7.92 0.44 15.55
C GLY A 95 -7.86 -1.08 15.55
N LEU A 96 -6.91 -1.68 14.84
CA LEU A 96 -6.68 -3.13 14.83
C LEU A 96 -6.28 -3.71 16.18
N THR A 97 -5.59 -2.92 17.01
CA THR A 97 -5.24 -3.36 18.38
C THR A 97 -6.39 -3.24 19.38
N VAL A 98 -7.27 -2.24 19.21
CA VAL A 98 -8.41 -2.00 20.11
C VAL A 98 -9.64 -2.82 19.70
N ALA A 99 -9.99 -2.79 18.42
CA ALA A 99 -11.00 -3.65 17.85
C ALA A 99 -10.36 -5.02 17.60
N GLN A 100 -10.44 -5.90 18.60
CA GLN A 100 -10.26 -7.33 18.36
C GLN A 100 -11.32 -7.76 17.35
N VAL A 101 -10.97 -7.76 16.06
CA VAL A 101 -11.69 -8.59 15.10
C VAL A 101 -11.36 -10.01 15.55
N SER A 102 -12.38 -10.59 16.18
CA SER A 102 -12.44 -11.82 16.95
C SER A 102 -11.64 -12.97 16.34
N VAL A 103 -11.29 -13.91 17.22
CA VAL A 103 -10.90 -15.28 16.86
C VAL A 103 -11.80 -15.82 15.75
#